data_AF-F9ES18-F1
#
_entry.id   AF-F9ES18-F1
#
_cell.length_a   1.000
_cell.length_b   1.000
_cell.length_c   1.000
_cell.angle_alpha   90.00
_cell.angle_beta   90.00
_cell.angle_gamma   90.00
#
_symmetry.space_group_name_H-M   'P 1'
#
loop_
_entity.id
_entity.type
_entity.pdbx_description
1 polymer ?
#
loop_
_entity_poly.entity_id
_entity_poly.type
_entity_poly.pdbx_seq_one_letter_code
_entity_poly.pdbx_strand_id
1 'polypeptide(L)'
;MTYAGNLGTIKEELKDSRVKFEKVDIRDRKEIERIFSENQIDYVVNFAAESHVDRSIENPQIFLETNILGTQNLLDNAKKSWTVSKDENGYPVYREGVKYLQVSTDEVYGSLSKDYNEPIELIIDDEAVKKVVKNRKNLKTYGDKFFTEESPVDPRSPYSASKTGADHIVIAYGETYKLPINITRCSNNYGPYHFPEKLIP
;
A
#
# COMPACT_ATOMS: atom_id res chain seq x y z
N MET A 1 6.86 1.62 -16.66
CA MET A 1 6.81 2.58 -15.55
C MET A 1 5.71 3.56 -15.87
N THR A 2 4.75 3.67 -14.96
CA THR A 2 3.55 4.51 -15.09
C THR A 2 3.78 5.83 -14.34
N TYR A 3 2.71 6.50 -13.91
CA TYR A 3 2.73 7.85 -13.33
C TYR A 3 3.60 7.96 -12.06
N ALA A 4 3.60 6.97 -11.15
CA ALA A 4 4.25 7.09 -9.83
C ALA A 4 5.78 6.81 -9.81
N GLY A 5 6.40 6.46 -10.93
CA GLY A 5 7.82 6.12 -10.96
C GLY A 5 8.50 6.60 -12.24
N ASN A 6 9.67 7.22 -12.10
CA ASN A 6 10.48 7.70 -13.22
C ASN A 6 11.95 7.27 -13.05
N LEU A 7 12.55 6.64 -14.07
CA LEU A 7 13.95 6.20 -13.97
C LEU A 7 14.92 7.37 -13.77
N GLY A 8 14.56 8.54 -14.30
CA GLY A 8 15.32 9.77 -14.10
C GLY A 8 15.38 10.20 -12.64
N THR A 9 14.38 9.87 -11.82
CA THR A 9 14.34 10.28 -10.40
C THR A 9 15.17 9.36 -9.50
N ILE A 10 15.62 8.21 -10.03
CA ILE A 10 16.47 7.25 -9.31
C ILE A 10 17.84 7.03 -10.00
N LYS A 11 18.20 7.90 -10.95
CA LYS A 11 19.37 7.69 -11.82
C LYS A 11 20.69 7.59 -11.04
N GLU A 12 20.82 8.33 -9.95
CA GLU A 12 22.03 8.32 -9.13
C GLU A 12 22.10 7.07 -8.26
N GLU A 13 20.95 6.62 -7.72
CA GLU A 13 20.79 5.41 -6.93
C GLU A 13 21.10 4.15 -7.76
N LEU A 14 20.76 4.16 -9.06
CA LEU A 14 21.09 3.06 -9.98
C LEU A 14 22.60 2.87 -10.21
N LYS A 15 23.45 3.81 -9.78
CA LYS A 15 24.91 3.64 -9.82
C LYS A 15 25.44 2.83 -8.62
N ASP A 16 24.64 2.67 -7.58
CA ASP A 16 25.00 1.88 -6.39
C ASP A 16 24.80 0.39 -6.67
N SER A 17 25.84 -0.43 -6.42
CA SER A 17 25.81 -1.87 -6.65
C SER A 17 24.81 -2.62 -5.75
N ARG A 18 24.29 -1.98 -4.70
CA ARG A 18 23.24 -2.51 -3.84
C ARG A 18 21.85 -2.40 -4.46
N VAL A 19 21.70 -1.65 -5.56
CA VAL A 19 20.43 -1.40 -6.23
C VAL A 19 20.37 -2.19 -7.54
N LYS A 20 19.30 -2.96 -7.72
CA LYS A 20 18.99 -3.65 -8.97
C LYS A 20 17.62 -3.20 -9.46
N PHE A 21 17.54 -2.78 -10.71
CA PHE A 21 16.27 -2.42 -11.36
C PHE A 21 15.78 -3.53 -12.27
N GLU A 22 14.53 -3.95 -12.07
CA GLU A 22 13.84 -4.97 -12.87
C GLU A 22 12.59 -4.33 -13.49
N LYS A 23 12.50 -4.29 -14.82
CA LYS A 23 11.32 -3.78 -15.53
C LYS A 23 10.32 -4.90 -15.74
N VAL A 24 9.52 -5.19 -14.71
CA VAL A 24 8.58 -6.32 -14.67
C VAL A 24 7.17 -5.84 -14.30
N ASP A 25 6.16 -6.55 -14.80
CA ASP A 25 4.75 -6.38 -14.40
C ASP A 25 4.43 -7.36 -13.26
N ILE A 26 3.86 -6.87 -12.15
CA ILE A 26 3.48 -7.73 -11.01
C ILE A 26 2.38 -8.74 -11.35
N ARG A 27 1.68 -8.55 -12.47
CA ARG A 27 0.72 -9.51 -13.01
C ARG A 27 1.40 -10.69 -13.71
N ASP A 28 2.66 -10.54 -14.13
CA ASP A 28 3.45 -11.63 -14.71
C ASP A 28 4.02 -12.52 -13.61
N ARG A 29 3.25 -13.58 -13.30
CA ARG A 29 3.61 -14.54 -12.27
C ARG A 29 4.98 -15.19 -12.50
N LYS A 30 5.37 -15.44 -13.75
CA LYS A 30 6.64 -16.13 -14.06
C LYS A 30 7.83 -15.22 -13.81
N GLU A 31 7.71 -13.95 -14.18
CA GLU A 31 8.77 -12.99 -13.92
C GLU A 31 8.91 -12.66 -12.44
N ILE A 32 7.81 -12.59 -11.69
CA ILE A 32 7.88 -12.47 -10.23
C ILE A 32 8.55 -13.71 -9.61
N GLU A 33 8.19 -14.92 -10.05
CA GLU A 33 8.85 -16.15 -9.60
C GLU A 33 10.36 -16.15 -9.92
N ARG A 34 10.74 -15.70 -11.12
CA ARG A 34 12.14 -15.51 -11.51
C ARG A 34 12.86 -14.59 -10.53
N ILE A 35 12.30 -13.42 -10.24
CA ILE A 35 12.90 -12.48 -9.28
C ILE A 35 13.08 -13.10 -7.90
N PHE A 36 12.08 -13.81 -7.36
CA PHE A 36 12.20 -14.45 -6.04
C PHE A 36 13.20 -15.62 -6.00
N SER A 37 13.47 -16.27 -7.13
CA SER A 37 14.40 -17.40 -7.20
C SER A 37 15.85 -16.96 -7.45
N GLU A 38 16.05 -15.89 -8.22
CA GLU A 38 17.38 -15.31 -8.47
C GLU A 38 17.89 -14.47 -7.30
N ASN A 39 16.99 -13.99 -6.44
CA ASN A 39 17.33 -13.08 -5.35
C ASN A 39 16.80 -13.66 -4.02
N GLN A 40 17.65 -13.72 -2.99
CA GLN A 40 17.21 -14.08 -1.65
C GLN A 40 16.43 -12.90 -1.03
N ILE A 41 15.14 -12.79 -1.36
CA ILE A 41 14.28 -11.71 -0.88
C ILE A 41 13.84 -12.01 0.56
N ASP A 42 14.17 -11.11 1.49
CA ASP A 42 13.68 -11.15 2.87
C ASP A 42 12.45 -10.26 3.07
N TYR A 43 12.40 -9.12 2.38
CA TYR A 43 11.34 -8.13 2.53
C TYR A 43 10.68 -7.81 1.20
N VAL A 44 9.36 -7.74 1.20
CA VAL A 44 8.57 -7.18 0.09
C VAL A 44 7.88 -5.93 0.60
N VAL A 45 8.11 -4.79 -0.06
CA VAL A 45 7.34 -3.57 0.16
C VAL A 45 6.56 -3.26 -1.10
N ASN A 46 5.25 -3.53 -1.08
CA ASN A 46 4.41 -3.44 -2.26
C ASN A 46 3.78 -2.04 -2.41
N PHE A 47 4.43 -1.20 -3.21
CA PHE A 47 3.89 0.08 -3.68
C PHE A 47 3.19 -0.03 -5.05
N ALA A 48 3.35 -1.13 -5.77
CA ALA A 48 2.90 -1.24 -7.15
C ALA A 48 1.36 -1.31 -7.22
N ALA A 49 0.76 -0.32 -7.87
CA ALA A 49 -0.69 -0.20 -8.02
C ALA A 49 -1.05 0.79 -9.14
N GLU A 50 -2.25 0.61 -9.68
CA GLU A 50 -2.98 1.69 -10.31
C GLU A 50 -3.63 2.57 -9.22
N SER A 51 -3.40 3.89 -9.24
CA SER A 51 -3.87 4.80 -8.17
C SER A 51 -4.65 6.04 -8.58
N HIS A 52 -5.07 6.12 -9.85
CA HIS A 52 -5.83 7.27 -10.31
C HIS A 52 -7.34 7.01 -10.24
N VAL A 53 -8.03 7.71 -9.34
CA VAL A 53 -9.48 7.57 -9.14
C VAL A 53 -10.26 7.76 -10.44
N ASP A 54 -10.04 8.86 -11.17
CA ASP A 54 -10.79 9.11 -12.43
C ASP A 54 -10.57 8.02 -13.49
N ARG A 55 -9.32 7.59 -13.69
CA ARG A 55 -8.99 6.48 -14.59
C ARG A 55 -9.67 5.17 -14.17
N SER A 56 -9.89 4.96 -12.88
CA SER A 56 -10.58 3.78 -12.36
C SER A 56 -12.05 3.75 -12.72
N ILE A 57 -12.67 4.91 -12.95
CA ILE A 57 -14.07 5.03 -13.40
C ILE A 57 -14.17 4.65 -14.88
N GLU A 58 -13.22 5.09 -15.71
CA GLU A 58 -13.20 4.80 -17.15
C GLU A 58 -12.79 3.36 -17.47
N ASN A 59 -11.79 2.82 -16.76
CA ASN A 59 -11.29 1.48 -16.96
C ASN A 59 -11.05 0.78 -15.61
N PRO A 60 -12.10 0.24 -14.96
CA PRO A 60 -11.96 -0.39 -13.64
C PRO A 60 -11.21 -1.73 -13.70
N GLN A 61 -11.22 -2.44 -14.83
CA GLN A 61 -10.64 -3.78 -14.93
C GLN A 61 -9.13 -3.79 -14.63
N ILE A 62 -8.38 -2.82 -15.15
CA ILE A 62 -6.93 -2.76 -14.91
C ILE A 62 -6.57 -2.56 -13.42
N PHE A 63 -7.45 -1.93 -12.64
CA PHE A 63 -7.29 -1.78 -11.20
C PHE A 63 -7.48 -3.12 -10.48
N LEU A 64 -8.46 -3.93 -10.91
CA LEU A 64 -8.64 -5.28 -10.37
C LEU A 64 -7.44 -6.17 -10.70
N GLU A 65 -7.01 -6.16 -11.95
CA GLU A 65 -5.86 -6.96 -12.40
C GLU A 65 -4.57 -6.57 -11.68
N THR A 66 -4.29 -5.27 -11.56
CA THR A 66 -3.04 -4.81 -10.97
C THR A 66 -3.09 -4.86 -9.45
N ASN A 67 -4.10 -4.23 -8.83
CA ASN A 67 -4.11 -4.03 -7.39
C ASN A 67 -4.48 -5.32 -6.64
N ILE A 68 -5.35 -6.15 -7.20
CA ILE A 68 -5.79 -7.39 -6.56
C ILE A 68 -4.95 -8.57 -7.04
N LEU A 69 -4.97 -8.90 -8.34
CA LEU A 69 -4.27 -10.09 -8.84
C LEU A 69 -2.75 -9.92 -8.77
N GLY A 70 -2.22 -8.73 -9.06
CA GLY A 70 -0.80 -8.44 -8.89
C GLY A 70 -0.33 -8.58 -7.43
N THR A 71 -1.13 -8.11 -6.46
CA THR A 71 -0.85 -8.32 -5.02
C THR A 71 -0.84 -9.80 -4.66
N GLN A 72 -1.83 -10.55 -5.13
CA GLN A 72 -1.93 -11.99 -4.90
C GLN A 72 -0.73 -12.76 -5.48
N ASN A 73 -0.25 -12.38 -6.67
CA ASN A 73 0.98 -12.95 -7.26
C ASN A 73 2.21 -12.73 -6.38
N LEU A 74 2.38 -11.53 -5.82
CA LEU A 74 3.50 -11.25 -4.92
C LEU A 74 3.41 -12.08 -3.63
N LEU A 75 2.20 -12.18 -3.05
CA LEU A 75 1.95 -12.97 -1.84
C LEU A 75 2.22 -14.46 -2.05
N ASP A 76 1.79 -15.03 -3.18
CA ASP A 76 2.05 -16.43 -3.51
C ASP A 76 3.53 -16.74 -3.65
N ASN A 77 4.27 -15.85 -4.33
CA ASN A 77 5.71 -16.01 -4.49
C ASN A 77 6.48 -15.82 -3.18
N ALA A 78 6.09 -14.84 -2.36
CA ALA A 78 6.64 -14.64 -1.03
C ALA A 78 6.41 -15.88 -0.15
N LYS A 79 5.17 -16.36 -0.05
CA LYS A 79 4.82 -17.59 0.68
C LYS A 79 5.67 -18.78 0.21
N LYS A 80 5.75 -19.00 -1.11
CA LYS A 80 6.51 -20.11 -1.70
C LYS A 80 8.00 -20.01 -1.37
N SER A 81 8.61 -18.85 -1.57
CA SER A 81 10.05 -18.62 -1.39
C SER A 81 10.49 -18.64 0.08
N TRP A 82 9.60 -18.22 0.98
CA TRP A 82 9.92 -18.10 2.41
C TRP A 82 9.63 -19.34 3.23
N THR A 83 8.81 -20.26 2.73
CA THR A 83 8.47 -21.51 3.45
C THR A 83 9.69 -22.43 3.52
N VAL A 84 10.09 -22.82 4.73
CA VAL A 84 11.20 -23.77 4.98
C VAL A 84 10.72 -25.16 5.39
N SER A 85 9.55 -25.26 6.00
CA SER A 85 8.93 -26.53 6.39
C SER A 85 7.43 -26.33 6.67
N LYS A 86 6.78 -27.34 7.25
CA LYS A 86 5.43 -27.24 7.79
C LYS A 86 5.42 -27.64 9.27
N ASP A 87 4.53 -27.04 10.05
CA ASP A 87 4.31 -27.42 11.45
C ASP A 87 3.43 -28.69 11.57
N GLU A 88 3.16 -29.10 12.80
CA GLU A 88 2.32 -30.27 13.13
C GLU A 88 0.88 -30.18 12.62
N ASN A 89 0.37 -28.97 12.39
CA ASN A 89 -0.97 -28.70 11.87
C ASN A 89 -0.98 -28.49 10.34
N GLY A 90 0.19 -28.59 9.69
CA GLY A 90 0.35 -28.41 8.26
C GLY A 90 0.48 -26.95 7.79
N TYR A 91 0.58 -25.98 8.72
CA TYR A 91 0.84 -24.59 8.36
C TYR A 91 2.29 -24.39 7.92
N PRO A 92 2.56 -23.47 6.98
CA PRO A 92 3.93 -23.16 6.58
C PRO A 92 4.73 -22.56 7.75
N VAL A 93 5.96 -23.06 7.93
CA VAL A 93 6.97 -22.40 8.76
C VAL A 93 7.86 -21.58 7.85
N TYR A 94 8.04 -20.30 8.17
CA TYR A 94 8.79 -19.36 7.35
C TYR A 94 10.22 -19.16 7.84
N ARG A 95 11.13 -18.81 6.93
CA ARG A 95 12.47 -18.33 7.26
C ARG A 95 12.37 -17.12 8.19
N GLU A 96 13.24 -17.07 9.20
CA GLU A 96 13.28 -15.96 10.15
C GLU A 96 13.59 -14.62 9.45
N GLY A 97 12.99 -13.54 9.92
CA GLY A 97 13.24 -12.18 9.44
C GLY A 97 12.45 -11.77 8.20
N VAL A 98 11.70 -12.66 7.56
CA VAL A 98 10.94 -12.31 6.36
C VAL A 98 9.67 -11.52 6.67
N LYS A 99 9.28 -10.58 5.79
CA LYS A 99 8.09 -9.74 6.00
C LYS A 99 7.54 -9.18 4.68
N TYR A 100 6.22 -9.23 4.55
CA TYR A 100 5.48 -8.56 3.48
C TYR A 100 4.79 -7.29 4.02
N LEU A 101 5.06 -6.15 3.42
CA LEU A 101 4.43 -4.87 3.74
C LEU A 101 3.58 -4.40 2.56
N GLN A 102 2.26 -4.38 2.76
CA GLN A 102 1.32 -3.78 1.81
C GLN A 102 1.19 -2.29 2.08
N VAL A 103 1.41 -1.48 1.05
CA VAL A 103 1.12 -0.04 1.09
C VAL A 103 -0.26 0.20 0.49
N SER A 104 -1.15 0.77 1.29
CA SER A 104 -2.55 1.03 0.98
C SER A 104 -2.88 2.51 1.21
N THR A 105 -4.18 2.83 1.20
CA THR A 105 -4.69 4.21 1.20
C THR A 105 -5.75 4.39 2.29
N ASP A 106 -5.93 5.61 2.79
CA ASP A 106 -7.03 5.99 3.67
C ASP A 106 -8.39 5.97 2.93
N GLU A 107 -8.41 6.09 1.60
CA GLU A 107 -9.64 6.00 0.81
C GLU A 107 -10.42 4.67 0.99
N VAL A 108 -9.78 3.63 1.53
CA VAL A 108 -10.47 2.37 1.89
C VAL A 108 -11.54 2.57 2.97
N TYR A 109 -11.42 3.62 3.78
CA TYR A 109 -12.37 3.98 4.83
C TYR A 109 -13.54 4.83 4.32
N GLY A 110 -13.53 5.22 3.04
CA GLY A 110 -14.59 6.00 2.44
C GLY A 110 -14.48 7.49 2.74
N SER A 111 -15.51 8.07 3.36
CA SER A 111 -15.59 9.52 3.59
C SER A 111 -16.07 9.84 4.99
N LEU A 112 -15.48 10.89 5.57
CA LEU A 112 -15.95 11.50 6.82
C LEU A 112 -17.04 12.53 6.51
N SER A 113 -17.97 12.72 7.44
CA SER A 113 -18.99 13.76 7.34
C SER A 113 -18.35 15.15 7.49
N LYS A 114 -18.93 16.12 6.78
CA LYS A 114 -18.68 17.54 7.04
C LYS A 114 -19.68 17.98 8.10
N ASP A 115 -19.26 17.99 9.36
CA ASP A 115 -20.11 18.31 10.51
C ASP A 115 -20.30 19.83 10.67
N TYR A 116 -19.37 20.63 10.14
CA TYR A 116 -19.40 22.09 10.20
C TYR A 116 -19.41 22.74 8.80
N ASN A 117 -20.19 23.80 8.60
CA ASN A 117 -20.22 24.54 7.33
C ASN A 117 -18.91 25.30 7.07
N GLU A 118 -18.40 25.95 8.12
CA GLU A 118 -17.14 26.68 8.15
C GLU A 118 -16.09 25.91 8.97
N PRO A 119 -14.81 25.99 8.61
CA PRO A 119 -13.77 25.25 9.29
C PRO A 119 -13.50 25.83 10.68
N ILE A 120 -13.50 24.99 11.71
CA ILE A 120 -13.16 25.35 13.08
C ILE A 120 -11.68 25.04 13.37
N GLU A 121 -11.16 25.58 14.46
CA GLU A 121 -9.82 25.22 14.94
C GLU A 121 -9.78 23.74 15.35
N LEU A 122 -8.75 23.02 14.89
CA LEU A 122 -8.58 21.63 15.24
C LEU A 122 -7.99 21.52 16.65
N ILE A 123 -8.81 21.08 17.60
CA ILE A 123 -8.37 20.76 18.97
C ILE A 123 -7.82 19.33 18.96
N ILE A 124 -6.55 19.20 19.36
CA ILE A 124 -5.87 17.90 19.45
C ILE A 124 -5.56 17.67 20.91
N ASP A 125 -6.28 16.75 21.54
CA ASP A 125 -6.07 16.42 22.96
C ASP A 125 -5.06 15.29 23.16
N ASP A 126 -4.86 14.44 22.15
CA ASP A 126 -3.92 13.32 22.20
C ASP A 126 -2.45 13.77 22.16
N GLU A 127 -1.68 13.37 23.17
CA GLU A 127 -0.28 13.76 23.35
C GLU A 127 0.66 13.19 22.27
N ALA A 128 0.36 12.01 21.71
CA ALA A 128 1.14 11.45 20.62
C ALA A 128 0.90 12.26 19.33
N VAL A 129 -0.36 12.60 19.03
CA VAL A 129 -0.71 13.43 17.87
C VAL A 129 -0.12 14.85 18.02
N LYS A 130 -0.16 15.45 19.21
CA LYS A 130 0.49 16.76 19.48
C LYS A 130 1.97 16.76 19.11
N LYS A 131 2.70 15.67 19.40
CA LYS A 131 4.13 15.55 19.02
C LYS A 131 4.34 15.55 17.51
N VAL A 132 3.45 14.91 16.75
CA VAL A 132 3.52 14.83 15.28
C VAL A 132 3.19 16.19 14.65
N VAL A 133 2.21 16.90 15.19
CA VAL A 133 1.73 18.17 14.61
C VAL A 133 2.42 19.42 15.15
N LYS A 134 3.37 19.30 16.10
CA LYS A 134 3.98 20.42 16.84
C LYS A 134 4.49 21.60 15.99
N ASN A 135 4.88 21.36 14.73
CA ASN A 135 5.41 22.37 13.82
C ASN A 135 4.37 22.85 12.78
N ARG A 136 3.14 22.31 12.81
CA ARG A 136 2.05 22.70 11.91
C ARG A 136 1.28 23.86 12.55
N LYS A 137 0.96 24.87 11.73
CA LYS A 137 0.17 26.04 12.14
C LYS A 137 -1.14 26.05 11.36
N ASN A 138 -2.14 26.77 11.87
CA ASN A 138 -3.44 26.94 11.22
C ASN A 138 -4.17 25.61 10.93
N LEU A 139 -4.09 24.67 11.87
CA LEU A 139 -4.82 23.41 11.76
C LEU A 139 -6.30 23.69 11.94
N LYS A 140 -7.07 23.42 10.89
CA LYS A 140 -8.52 23.54 10.91
C LYS A 140 -9.17 22.22 10.54
N THR A 141 -10.39 22.02 11.00
CA THR A 141 -11.18 20.83 10.69
C THR A 141 -12.62 21.20 10.34
N TYR A 142 -13.25 20.33 9.56
CA TYR A 142 -14.67 20.40 9.18
C TYR A 142 -15.52 19.35 9.90
N GLY A 143 -14.92 18.55 10.79
CA GLY A 143 -15.58 17.56 11.62
C GLY A 143 -14.72 17.17 12.83
N ASP A 144 -15.27 16.37 13.73
CA ASP A 144 -14.58 15.93 14.95
C ASP A 144 -14.06 14.48 14.88
N LYS A 145 -14.32 13.79 13.77
CA LYS A 145 -13.90 12.40 13.53
C LYS A 145 -12.63 12.31 12.70
N PHE A 146 -11.89 11.22 12.93
CA PHE A 146 -10.72 10.81 12.17
C PHE A 146 -10.86 9.35 11.73
N PHE A 147 -10.21 9.00 10.62
CA PHE A 147 -9.98 7.59 10.32
C PHE A 147 -8.98 7.00 11.32
N THR A 148 -9.28 5.79 11.76
CA THR A 148 -8.46 4.95 12.64
C THR A 148 -8.34 3.56 12.03
N GLU A 149 -7.41 2.75 12.53
CA GLU A 149 -7.28 1.35 12.12
C GLU A 149 -8.55 0.52 12.38
N GLU A 150 -9.38 0.94 13.34
CA GLU A 150 -10.67 0.31 13.67
C GLU A 150 -11.85 0.86 12.84
N SER A 151 -11.63 1.91 12.04
CA SER A 151 -12.68 2.44 11.18
C SER A 151 -13.13 1.39 10.15
N PRO A 152 -14.45 1.25 9.90
CA PRO A 152 -14.94 0.29 8.93
C PRO A 152 -14.44 0.65 7.52
N VAL A 153 -14.14 -0.37 6.71
CA VAL A 153 -13.85 -0.17 5.30
C VAL A 153 -15.15 0.14 4.54
N ASP A 154 -15.17 1.23 3.79
CA ASP A 154 -16.33 1.72 3.02
C ASP A 154 -15.88 2.38 1.71
N PRO A 155 -15.20 1.64 0.80
CA PRO A 155 -14.62 2.22 -0.41
C PRO A 155 -15.68 2.83 -1.35
N ARG A 156 -15.39 4.00 -1.93
CA ARG A 156 -16.33 4.78 -2.76
C ARG A 156 -15.99 4.88 -4.26
N SER A 157 -14.87 4.31 -4.70
CA SER A 157 -14.45 4.26 -6.11
C SER A 157 -13.93 2.88 -6.51
N PRO A 158 -13.84 2.55 -7.82
CA PRO A 158 -13.19 1.32 -8.27
C PRO A 158 -11.73 1.23 -7.80
N TYR A 159 -11.01 2.36 -7.75
CA TYR A 159 -9.69 2.43 -7.13
C TYR A 159 -9.71 2.01 -5.66
N SER A 160 -10.48 2.69 -4.81
CA SER A 160 -10.48 2.38 -3.37
C SER A 160 -11.00 0.96 -3.12
N ALA A 161 -12.00 0.50 -3.89
CA ALA A 161 -12.50 -0.87 -3.80
C ALA A 161 -11.44 -1.91 -4.16
N SER A 162 -10.62 -1.64 -5.19
CA SER A 162 -9.51 -2.52 -5.55
C SER A 162 -8.41 -2.55 -4.48
N LYS A 163 -8.14 -1.41 -3.81
CA LYS A 163 -7.20 -1.34 -2.68
C LYS A 163 -7.73 -2.06 -1.45
N THR A 164 -9.02 -1.91 -1.12
CA THR A 164 -9.68 -2.71 -0.08
C THR A 164 -9.63 -4.20 -0.39
N GLY A 165 -9.85 -4.58 -1.65
CA GLY A 165 -9.71 -5.98 -2.11
C GLY A 165 -8.30 -6.52 -1.91
N ALA A 166 -7.27 -5.73 -2.24
CA ALA A 166 -5.88 -6.08 -1.99
C ALA A 166 -5.58 -6.27 -0.49
N ASP A 167 -6.03 -5.33 0.36
CA ASP A 167 -5.88 -5.41 1.81
C ASP A 167 -6.51 -6.70 2.36
N HIS A 168 -7.73 -7.03 1.95
CA HIS A 168 -8.42 -8.24 2.41
C HIS A 168 -7.70 -9.52 1.97
N ILE A 169 -7.12 -9.56 0.77
CA ILE A 169 -6.30 -10.71 0.35
C ILE A 169 -5.05 -10.82 1.22
N VAL A 170 -4.36 -9.71 1.51
CA VAL A 170 -3.16 -9.72 2.38
C VAL A 170 -3.52 -10.22 3.78
N ILE A 171 -4.62 -9.73 4.36
CA ILE A 171 -5.13 -10.20 5.66
C ILE A 171 -5.43 -11.71 5.60
N ALA A 172 -6.15 -12.15 4.57
CA ALA A 172 -6.50 -13.57 4.42
C ALA A 172 -5.27 -14.47 4.30
N TYR A 173 -4.19 -14.00 3.66
CA TYR A 173 -2.91 -14.73 3.63
C TYR A 173 -2.22 -14.79 4.99
N GLY A 174 -2.27 -13.70 5.75
CA GLY A 174 -1.81 -13.67 7.14
C GLY A 174 -2.59 -14.65 8.02
N GLU A 175 -3.92 -14.68 7.90
CA GLU A 175 -4.76 -15.57 8.70
C GLU A 175 -4.64 -17.04 8.30
N THR A 176 -4.72 -17.33 7.00
CA THR A 176 -4.79 -18.70 6.49
C THR A 176 -3.43 -19.37 6.49
N TYR A 177 -2.39 -18.64 6.07
CA TYR A 177 -1.05 -19.21 5.88
C TYR A 177 -0.07 -18.76 6.96
N LYS A 178 -0.47 -17.91 7.93
CA LYS A 178 0.42 -17.31 8.94
C LYS A 178 1.57 -16.51 8.32
N LEU A 179 1.37 -16.02 7.08
CA LEU A 179 2.39 -15.25 6.38
C LEU A 179 2.69 -13.97 7.18
N PRO A 180 3.96 -13.61 7.43
CA PRO A 180 4.28 -12.40 8.15
C PRO A 180 3.95 -11.18 7.28
N ILE A 181 2.80 -10.56 7.56
CA ILE A 181 2.27 -9.41 6.82
C ILE A 181 2.15 -8.18 7.72
N ASN A 182 2.21 -7.00 7.11
CA ASN A 182 1.80 -5.72 7.66
C ASN A 182 1.04 -4.93 6.57
N ILE A 183 0.08 -4.10 6.96
CA ILE A 183 -0.63 -3.17 6.06
C ILE A 183 -0.49 -1.77 6.63
N THR A 184 -0.26 -0.79 5.76
CA THR A 184 -0.27 0.64 6.11
C THR A 184 -1.27 1.37 5.24
N ARG A 185 -2.12 2.21 5.83
CA ARG A 185 -3.11 3.02 5.13
C ARG A 185 -2.77 4.49 5.34
N CYS A 186 -2.09 5.07 4.36
CA CYS A 186 -1.61 6.45 4.46
C CYS A 186 -2.59 7.42 3.79
N SER A 187 -2.56 8.67 4.24
CA SER A 187 -3.26 9.77 3.58
C SER A 187 -2.51 10.27 2.35
N ASN A 188 -3.10 11.25 1.65
CA ASN A 188 -2.51 11.86 0.46
C ASN A 188 -1.05 12.28 0.67
N ASN A 189 -0.19 11.81 -0.23
CA ASN A 189 1.23 12.17 -0.27
C ASN A 189 1.46 13.38 -1.19
N TYR A 190 2.42 14.21 -0.83
CA TYR A 190 2.90 15.32 -1.67
C TYR A 190 4.40 15.53 -1.44
N GLY A 191 5.10 16.04 -2.44
CA GLY A 191 6.54 16.30 -2.36
C GLY A 191 7.26 16.24 -3.70
N PRO A 192 8.60 16.25 -3.67
CA PRO A 192 9.43 16.07 -4.87
C PRO A 192 9.05 14.82 -5.65
N TYR A 193 9.16 14.90 -6.98
CA TYR A 193 8.89 13.78 -7.92
C TYR A 193 7.42 13.33 -7.99
N HIS A 194 6.49 14.10 -7.45
CA HIS A 194 5.07 13.87 -7.66
C HIS A 194 4.69 14.14 -9.13
N PHE A 195 4.05 13.18 -9.79
CA PHE A 195 3.60 13.31 -11.17
C PHE A 195 2.53 14.42 -11.30
N PRO A 196 2.58 15.26 -12.34
CA PRO A 196 1.76 16.48 -12.44
C PRO A 196 0.31 16.21 -12.90
N GLU A 197 -0.38 15.31 -12.21
CA GLU A 197 -1.81 15.00 -12.42
C GLU A 197 -2.62 15.04 -11.12
N LYS A 198 -1.95 15.13 -9.96
CA LYS A 198 -2.58 15.13 -8.63
C LYS A 198 -2.56 16.53 -8.02
N LEU A 199 -3.64 16.87 -7.32
CA LEU A 199 -3.71 18.09 -6.52
C LEU A 199 -2.75 18.00 -5.33
N ILE A 200 -2.08 19.10 -5.01
CA ILE A 200 -1.34 19.24 -3.74
C ILE A 200 -2.36 19.67 -2.68
N PRO A 201 -2.55 18.89 -1.58
CA PRO A 201 -3.50 19.22 -0.52
C PRO A 201 -3.21 20.53 0.21
#